data_AF-A0A2D7JEK0-F1
#
_entry.id   AF-A0A2D7JEK0-F1
#
_cell.length_a   1.000
_cell.length_b   1.000
_cell.length_c   1.000
_cell.angle_alpha   90.00
_cell.angle_beta   90.00
_cell.angle_gamma   90.00
#
_symmetry.space_group_name_H-M   'P 1'
#
loop_
_entity.id
_entity.type
_entity.pdbx_description
1 polymer ?
#
loop_
_entity_poly.entity_id
_entity_poly.type
_entity_poly.pdbx_seq_one_letter_code
_entity_poly.pdbx_strand_id
1 'polypeptide(L)'
;MDRQTIQSLVKQCGLGLFDLACAVSGHPVWDLSLPVGVIDARRSKPKLLVTAIGTINSTLRASATIGHPLMKQFFEAFEELGFDKAFDTLRSGETAETFAEIWEAYREERKDGDPPMWSIEDATDFVVQTREAHSDHEVSLVAILPGKPHRIVTFSVPIAFLTKG
;
A
#
# COMPACT_ATOMS: atom_id res chain seq x y z
N MET A 1 -14.14 -2.39 7.77
CA MET A 1 -13.88 -3.85 7.73
C MET A 1 -12.44 -4.18 8.10
N ASP A 2 -11.58 -3.17 8.25
CA ASP A 2 -10.13 -3.31 8.15
C ASP A 2 -9.46 -3.65 9.49
N ARG A 3 -10.07 -3.33 10.63
CA ARG A 3 -9.49 -3.57 11.97
C ARG A 3 -9.24 -5.05 12.27
N GLN A 4 -10.21 -5.93 12.00
CA GLN A 4 -10.05 -7.37 12.26
C GLN A 4 -8.99 -7.99 11.34
N THR A 5 -8.97 -7.57 10.07
CA THR A 5 -7.96 -7.98 9.09
C THR A 5 -6.56 -7.57 9.55
N ILE A 6 -6.37 -6.29 9.91
CA ILE A 6 -5.10 -5.78 10.42
C ILE A 6 -4.64 -6.56 11.67
N GLN A 7 -5.54 -6.77 12.64
CA GLN A 7 -5.22 -7.55 13.84
C GLN A 7 -4.79 -8.98 13.51
N SER A 8 -5.44 -9.63 12.54
CA SER A 8 -5.08 -10.96 12.07
C SER A 8 -3.69 -10.98 11.42
N LEU A 9 -3.38 -9.98 10.56
CA LEU A 9 -2.07 -9.86 9.91
C LEU A 9 -0.96 -9.65 10.93
N VAL A 10 -1.15 -8.75 11.90
CA VAL A 10 -0.18 -8.50 12.97
C VAL A 10 0.11 -9.76 13.77
N LYS A 11 -0.92 -10.54 14.12
CA LYS A 11 -0.74 -11.82 14.83
C LYS A 11 0.02 -12.85 13.98
N GLN A 12 -0.31 -12.98 12.70
CA GLN A 12 0.34 -13.95 11.80
C GLN A 12 1.80 -13.61 11.51
N CYS A 13 2.17 -12.33 11.53
CA CYS A 13 3.54 -11.86 11.30
C CYS A 13 4.31 -11.52 12.60
N GLY A 14 3.78 -11.89 13.78
CA GLY A 14 4.23 -11.39 15.07
C GLY A 14 5.74 -11.50 15.33
N LEU A 15 6.37 -12.63 15.01
CA LEU A 15 7.83 -12.80 15.20
C LEU A 15 8.64 -11.81 14.37
N GLY A 16 8.32 -11.66 13.08
CA GLY A 16 9.04 -10.70 12.23
C GLY A 16 8.73 -9.25 12.59
N LEU A 17 7.53 -8.98 13.12
CA LEU A 17 7.17 -7.66 13.63
C LEU A 17 7.88 -7.32 14.94
N PHE A 18 8.19 -8.31 15.78
CA PHE A 18 9.04 -8.13 16.96
C PHE A 18 10.46 -7.69 16.55
N ASP A 19 11.07 -8.39 15.59
CA ASP A 19 12.40 -8.04 15.07
C ASP A 19 12.42 -6.63 14.46
N LEU A 20 11.39 -6.29 13.68
CA LEU A 20 11.20 -4.95 13.13
C LEU A 20 11.04 -3.89 14.24
N ALA A 21 10.25 -4.17 15.28
CA ALA A 21 10.07 -3.25 16.39
C ALA A 21 11.38 -2.99 17.15
N CYS A 22 12.21 -4.03 17.33
CA CYS A 22 13.56 -3.88 17.87
C CYS A 22 14.43 -2.99 16.97
N ALA A 23 14.40 -3.21 15.66
CA ALA A 23 15.16 -2.41 14.70
C ALA A 23 14.75 -0.93 14.72
N VAL A 24 13.44 -0.64 14.72
CA VAL A 24 12.90 0.73 14.82
C VAL A 24 13.29 1.38 16.15
N SER A 25 13.19 0.65 17.26
CA SER A 25 13.59 1.16 18.60
C SER A 25 15.06 1.57 18.66
N GLY A 26 15.93 0.93 17.86
CA GLY A 26 17.33 1.26 17.74
C GLY A 26 17.63 2.51 16.90
N HIS A 27 16.63 3.13 16.26
CA HIS A 27 16.79 4.34 15.44
C HIS A 27 16.41 5.58 16.26
N PRO A 28 17.38 6.40 16.73
CA PRO A 28 17.11 7.53 17.61
C PRO A 28 16.46 8.73 16.90
N VAL A 29 16.60 8.82 15.57
CA VAL A 29 16.08 9.92 14.76
C VAL A 29 15.40 9.33 13.54
N TRP A 30 14.32 9.97 13.09
CA TRP A 30 13.69 9.62 11.83
C TRP A 30 14.56 10.07 10.65
N ASP A 31 14.87 9.14 9.74
CA ASP A 31 15.47 9.42 8.44
C ASP A 31 15.01 8.38 7.40
N LEU A 32 15.48 8.52 6.16
CA LEU A 32 15.07 7.63 5.06
C LEU A 32 15.55 6.18 5.20
N SER A 33 16.44 5.88 6.15
CA SER A 33 16.90 4.52 6.44
C SER A 33 16.00 3.78 7.44
N LEU A 34 15.05 4.49 8.08
CA LEU A 34 14.15 3.91 9.08
C LEU A 34 13.45 2.65 8.51
N PRO A 35 13.52 1.50 9.21
CA PRO A 35 12.91 0.28 8.72
C PRO A 35 11.39 0.33 8.89
N VAL A 36 10.69 -0.12 7.85
CA VAL A 36 9.24 -0.26 7.77
C VAL A 36 8.87 -1.65 7.28
N GLY A 37 7.66 -2.10 7.61
CA GLY A 37 7.19 -3.43 7.23
C GLY A 37 6.18 -3.38 6.09
N VAL A 38 6.32 -4.30 5.12
CA VAL A 38 5.34 -4.57 4.07
C VAL A 38 4.80 -5.98 4.27
N ILE A 39 3.51 -6.10 4.55
CA ILE A 39 2.81 -7.38 4.69
C ILE A 39 2.09 -7.67 3.37
N ASP A 40 2.64 -8.58 2.56
CA ASP A 40 1.95 -9.09 1.38
C ASP A 40 0.97 -10.20 1.80
N ALA A 41 -0.32 -9.86 1.83
CA ALA A 41 -1.42 -10.73 2.20
C ALA A 41 -2.27 -11.16 0.99
N ARG A 42 -1.77 -10.97 -0.24
CA ARG A 42 -2.49 -11.40 -1.46
C ARG A 42 -2.63 -12.92 -1.56
N ARG A 43 -1.76 -13.67 -0.87
CA ARG A 43 -1.74 -15.14 -0.83
C ARG A 43 -2.29 -15.66 0.50
N SER A 44 -2.59 -16.96 0.55
CA SER A 44 -3.16 -17.63 1.73
C SER A 44 -2.36 -17.49 3.02
N LYS A 45 -1.03 -17.32 2.93
CA LYS A 45 -0.15 -17.01 4.07
C LYS A 45 0.48 -15.64 3.85
N PRO A 46 0.21 -14.65 4.71
CA PRO A 46 0.85 -13.35 4.67
C PRO A 46 2.36 -13.45 4.82
N LYS A 47 3.09 -12.60 4.10
CA LYS A 47 4.56 -12.50 4.19
C LYS A 47 4.96 -11.09 4.58
N LEU A 48 5.72 -10.97 5.66
CA LEU A 48 6.37 -9.72 6.05
C LEU A 48 7.69 -9.57 5.28
N LEU A 49 7.85 -8.42 4.66
CA LEU A 49 9.08 -7.91 4.07
C LEU A 49 9.50 -6.66 4.86
N VAL A 50 10.77 -6.52 5.19
CA VAL A 50 11.31 -5.32 5.84
C VAL A 50 12.14 -4.57 4.84
N THR A 51 11.91 -3.26 4.72
CA THR A 51 12.65 -2.34 3.84
C THR A 51 12.86 -1.02 4.56
N ALA A 52 13.79 -0.20 4.09
CA ALA A 52 13.86 1.20 4.48
C ALA A 52 12.75 2.02 3.81
N ILE A 53 12.27 3.07 4.47
CA ILE A 53 11.27 3.99 3.90
C ILE A 53 11.76 4.62 2.58
N GLY A 54 13.04 4.99 2.50
CA GLY A 54 13.63 5.57 1.29
C GLY A 54 13.68 4.62 0.08
N THR A 55 13.53 3.31 0.31
CA THR A 55 13.55 2.27 -0.74
C THR A 55 12.23 1.52 -0.86
N ILE A 56 11.16 1.97 -0.19
CA ILE A 56 9.87 1.26 -0.19
C ILE A 56 9.30 1.10 -1.60
N ASN A 57 9.57 2.05 -2.49
CA ASN A 57 9.09 2.02 -3.87
C ASN A 57 9.70 0.90 -4.72
N SER A 58 10.78 0.26 -4.25
CA SER A 58 11.30 -0.98 -4.83
C SER A 58 10.45 -2.20 -4.49
N THR A 59 9.64 -2.12 -3.43
CA THR A 59 8.72 -3.18 -2.99
C THR A 59 7.28 -2.89 -3.40
N LEU A 60 6.80 -1.64 -3.26
CA LEU A 60 5.51 -1.16 -3.74
C LEU A 60 5.73 -0.08 -4.80
N ARG A 61 5.52 -0.40 -6.08
CA ARG A 61 5.79 0.54 -7.16
C ARG A 61 4.83 1.73 -7.08
N ALA A 62 5.38 2.93 -6.96
CA ALA A 62 4.61 4.17 -7.09
C ALA A 62 4.13 4.33 -8.54
N SER A 63 2.83 4.53 -8.70
CA SER A 63 2.13 4.67 -9.98
C SER A 63 1.58 6.08 -10.10
N ALA A 64 1.87 6.73 -11.23
CA ALA A 64 1.27 8.03 -11.57
C ALA A 64 -0.16 7.87 -12.07
N THR A 65 -0.53 6.67 -12.55
CA THR A 65 -1.82 6.42 -13.18
C THR A 65 -2.90 6.09 -12.15
N ILE A 66 -2.62 5.28 -11.12
CA ILE A 66 -3.61 4.88 -10.10
C ILE A 66 -4.13 6.08 -9.29
N GLY A 67 -3.28 7.09 -9.06
CA GLY A 67 -3.67 8.32 -8.37
C GLY A 67 -4.57 9.24 -9.21
N HIS A 68 -4.60 9.06 -10.53
CA HIS A 68 -5.28 9.97 -11.44
C HIS A 68 -6.80 10.00 -11.19
N PRO A 69 -7.45 11.18 -11.17
CA PRO A 69 -8.88 11.28 -10.86
C PRO A 69 -9.78 10.37 -11.71
N LEU A 70 -9.51 10.28 -13.02
CA LEU A 70 -10.26 9.39 -13.92
C LEU A 70 -10.06 7.90 -13.59
N MET A 71 -8.88 7.51 -13.10
CA MET A 71 -8.63 6.12 -12.69
C MET A 71 -9.30 5.80 -11.37
N LYS A 72 -9.32 6.75 -10.42
CA LYS A 72 -10.09 6.62 -9.18
C LYS A 72 -11.59 6.46 -9.46
N GLN A 73 -12.16 7.31 -10.31
CA GLN A 73 -13.55 7.18 -10.78
C GLN A 73 -13.81 5.85 -11.47
N PHE A 74 -12.87 5.38 -12.30
CA PHE A 74 -12.98 4.07 -12.94
C PHE A 74 -13.00 2.93 -11.93
N PHE A 75 -12.11 2.93 -10.93
CA PHE A 75 -12.05 1.87 -9.93
C PHE A 75 -13.29 1.85 -9.03
N GLU A 76 -13.81 3.01 -8.65
CA GLU A 76 -15.08 3.12 -7.93
C GLU A 76 -16.24 2.55 -8.76
N ALA A 77 -16.38 2.98 -10.01
CA ALA A 77 -17.41 2.46 -10.92
C ALA A 77 -17.24 0.97 -11.22
N PHE A 78 -16.00 0.47 -11.28
CA PHE A 78 -15.69 -0.93 -11.50
C PHE A 78 -16.18 -1.81 -10.36
N GLU A 79 -16.01 -1.38 -9.11
CA GLU A 79 -16.49 -2.12 -7.93
C GLU A 79 -18.02 -2.23 -7.92
N GLU A 80 -18.73 -1.21 -8.40
CA GLU A 80 -20.20 -1.18 -8.39
C GLU A 80 -20.85 -1.82 -9.63
N LEU A 81 -20.31 -1.56 -10.82
CA LEU A 81 -20.95 -1.84 -12.11
C LEU A 81 -20.26 -2.95 -12.92
N GLY A 82 -19.03 -3.32 -12.54
CA GLY A 82 -18.16 -4.21 -13.30
C GLY A 82 -17.43 -3.51 -14.46
N PHE A 83 -16.45 -4.22 -15.03
CA PHE A 83 -15.50 -3.69 -16.02
C PHE A 83 -16.17 -3.02 -17.21
N ASP A 84 -17.00 -3.75 -17.96
CA ASP A 84 -17.50 -3.29 -19.25
C ASP A 84 -18.28 -1.98 -19.11
N LYS A 85 -19.17 -1.90 -18.11
CA LYS A 85 -19.99 -0.70 -17.85
C LYS A 85 -19.17 0.49 -17.34
N ALA A 86 -18.25 0.25 -16.41
CA ALA A 86 -17.36 1.30 -15.90
C ALA A 86 -16.47 1.87 -17.02
N PHE A 87 -15.95 0.99 -17.86
CA PHE A 87 -15.07 1.35 -18.97
C PHE A 87 -15.82 2.11 -20.06
N ASP A 88 -16.99 1.64 -20.48
CA ASP A 88 -17.79 2.32 -21.52
C ASP A 88 -18.32 3.69 -21.06
N THR A 89 -18.58 3.86 -19.77
CA THR A 89 -19.00 5.16 -19.20
C THR A 89 -17.91 6.22 -19.39
N LEU A 90 -16.66 5.89 -19.10
CA LEU A 90 -15.54 6.83 -19.22
C LEU A 90 -15.04 6.99 -20.65
N ARG A 91 -15.27 5.98 -21.51
CA ARG A 91 -14.91 6.02 -22.94
C ARG A 91 -15.92 6.76 -23.83
N SER A 92 -17.10 7.11 -23.32
CA SER A 92 -18.16 7.78 -24.09
C SER A 92 -18.39 9.25 -23.72
N GLY A 93 -17.69 9.74 -22.68
CA GLY A 93 -17.78 11.14 -22.22
C GLY A 93 -16.73 12.08 -22.81
N GLU A 94 -16.74 13.33 -22.35
CA GLU A 94 -15.80 14.39 -22.77
C GLU A 94 -14.34 14.08 -22.43
N THR A 95 -14.09 13.21 -21.44
CA THR A 95 -12.76 12.82 -20.97
C THR A 95 -12.25 11.52 -21.62
N ALA A 96 -12.92 11.04 -22.68
CA ALA A 96 -12.65 9.73 -23.27
C ALA A 96 -11.21 9.56 -23.79
N GLU A 97 -10.67 10.56 -24.48
CA GLU A 97 -9.30 10.51 -25.01
C GLU A 97 -8.27 10.45 -23.88
N THR A 98 -8.38 11.35 -22.90
CA THR A 98 -7.50 11.37 -21.72
C THR A 98 -7.60 10.07 -20.92
N PHE A 99 -8.81 9.53 -20.75
CA PHE A 99 -8.99 8.25 -20.07
C PHE A 99 -8.29 7.11 -20.83
N ALA A 100 -8.41 7.06 -22.16
CA ALA A 100 -7.76 6.04 -22.98
C ALA A 100 -6.23 6.08 -22.84
N GLU A 101 -5.63 7.28 -22.87
CA GLU A 101 -4.19 7.46 -22.67
C GLU A 101 -3.72 6.96 -21.30
N ILE A 102 -4.40 7.39 -20.23
CA ILE A 102 -4.06 6.98 -18.86
C ILE A 102 -4.30 5.48 -18.66
N TRP A 103 -5.34 4.91 -19.27
CA TRP A 103 -5.62 3.49 -19.21
C TRP A 103 -4.53 2.64 -19.86
N GLU A 104 -4.06 3.04 -21.05
CA GLU A 104 -2.95 2.34 -21.71
C GLU A 104 -1.67 2.45 -20.89
N ALA A 105 -1.33 3.63 -20.34
CA ALA A 105 -0.19 3.79 -19.44
C ALA A 105 -0.31 2.88 -18.19
N TYR A 106 -1.49 2.81 -17.58
CA TYR A 106 -1.75 1.92 -16.44
C TYR A 106 -1.58 0.44 -16.82
N ARG A 107 -2.05 0.03 -17.99
CA ARG A 107 -1.86 -1.34 -18.49
C ARG A 107 -0.39 -1.66 -18.68
N GLU A 108 0.40 -0.71 -19.17
CA GLU A 108 1.85 -0.86 -19.31
C GLU A 108 2.54 -1.02 -17.97
N GLU A 109 2.20 -0.20 -16.97
CA GLU A 109 2.71 -0.33 -15.60
C GLU A 109 2.42 -1.72 -15.00
N ARG A 110 1.35 -2.39 -15.44
CA ARG A 110 0.91 -3.74 -14.99
C ARG A 110 1.42 -4.92 -15.80
N LYS A 111 2.06 -4.71 -16.95
CA LYS A 111 2.53 -5.82 -17.82
C LYS A 111 3.49 -6.77 -17.10
N ASP A 112 4.20 -6.30 -16.07
CA ASP A 112 5.21 -7.05 -15.32
C ASP A 112 4.64 -7.89 -14.16
N GLY A 113 3.72 -8.80 -14.44
CA GLY A 113 3.31 -9.83 -13.46
C GLY A 113 2.50 -9.30 -12.26
N ASP A 114 1.68 -8.26 -12.48
CA ASP A 114 0.80 -7.66 -11.47
C ASP A 114 1.56 -7.20 -10.21
N PRO A 115 2.51 -6.23 -10.37
CA PRO A 115 3.28 -5.74 -9.24
C PRO A 115 2.34 -5.03 -8.24
N PRO A 116 2.62 -5.12 -6.93
CA PRO A 116 1.92 -4.29 -5.97
C PRO A 116 2.26 -2.82 -6.25
N MET A 117 1.23 -2.04 -6.53
CA MET A 117 1.32 -0.61 -6.85
C MET A 117 0.37 0.20 -5.99
N TRP A 118 0.80 1.40 -5.63
CA TRP A 118 0.05 2.46 -4.98
C TRP A 118 0.23 3.78 -5.72
N SER A 119 -0.57 4.79 -5.41
CA SER A 119 -0.37 6.12 -5.98
C SER A 119 0.88 6.80 -5.41
N ILE A 120 1.40 7.80 -6.13
CA ILE A 120 2.47 8.68 -5.63
C ILE A 120 2.02 9.42 -4.35
N GLU A 121 0.73 9.74 -4.26
CA GLU A 121 0.11 10.38 -3.10
C GLU A 121 0.19 9.45 -1.88
N ASP A 122 -0.26 8.19 -2.01
CA ASP A 122 -0.17 7.20 -0.93
C ASP A 122 1.27 7.01 -0.45
N ALA A 123 2.22 7.00 -1.37
CA ALA A 123 3.64 6.88 -1.04
C ALA A 123 4.14 8.06 -0.22
N THR A 124 3.72 9.27 -0.57
CA THR A 124 4.09 10.51 0.11
C THR A 124 3.43 10.59 1.49
N ASP A 125 2.15 10.27 1.58
CA ASP A 125 1.39 10.22 2.82
C ASP A 125 1.97 9.19 3.79
N PHE A 126 2.42 8.04 3.28
CA PHE A 126 3.08 7.04 4.11
C PHE A 126 4.40 7.54 4.69
N VAL A 127 5.21 8.30 3.94
CA VAL A 127 6.44 8.91 4.48
C VAL A 127 6.11 9.84 5.65
N VAL A 128 5.08 10.68 5.51
CA VAL A 128 4.60 11.56 6.59
C VAL A 128 4.13 10.74 7.80
N GLN A 129 3.27 9.74 7.57
CA GLN A 129 2.79 8.83 8.61
C GLN A 129 3.96 8.18 9.37
N THR A 130 5.04 7.78 8.69
CA THR A 130 6.18 7.13 9.36
C THR A 130 6.94 8.04 10.29
N ARG A 131 6.97 9.34 9.99
CA ARG A 131 7.61 10.34 10.83
C ARG A 131 6.82 10.58 12.11
N GLU A 132 5.49 10.64 12.00
CA GLU A 132 4.59 10.75 13.14
C GLU A 132 4.67 9.49 14.00
N ALA A 133 4.52 8.32 13.39
CA ALA A 133 4.60 7.02 14.06
C ALA A 133 5.92 6.79 14.81
N HIS A 134 7.06 7.19 14.22
CA HIS A 134 8.37 7.10 14.89
C HIS A 134 8.43 7.96 16.16
N SER A 135 7.85 9.16 16.11
CA SER A 135 7.76 10.05 17.26
C SER A 135 6.87 9.48 18.38
N ASP A 136 5.86 8.69 18.00
CA ASP A 136 4.92 8.03 18.92
C ASP A 136 5.39 6.63 19.38
N HIS A 137 6.63 6.23 19.07
CA HIS A 137 7.17 4.90 19.36
C HIS A 137 6.36 3.75 18.75
N GLU A 138 5.97 3.91 17.48
CA GLU A 138 5.25 2.94 16.70
C GLU A 138 6.05 2.46 15.49
N VAL A 139 5.68 1.28 14.98
CA VAL A 139 6.18 0.71 13.73
C VAL A 139 5.18 1.00 12.62
N SER A 140 5.63 1.62 11.53
CA SER A 140 4.82 1.84 10.33
C SER A 140 4.81 0.62 9.42
N LEU A 141 3.62 0.26 8.96
CA LEU A 141 3.35 -0.92 8.17
C LEU A 141 2.47 -0.60 6.97
N VAL A 142 2.70 -1.33 5.88
CA VAL A 142 1.84 -1.37 4.70
C VAL A 142 1.33 -2.80 4.52
N ALA A 143 0.02 -2.99 4.38
CA ALA A 143 -0.56 -4.27 4.00
C ALA A 143 -1.06 -4.24 2.56
N ILE A 144 -0.66 -5.24 1.78
CA ILE A 144 -1.15 -5.49 0.43
C ILE A 144 -2.21 -6.58 0.52
N LEU A 145 -3.47 -6.21 0.42
CA LEU A 145 -4.62 -7.09 0.56
C LEU A 145 -5.07 -7.64 -0.81
N PRO A 146 -5.77 -8.79 -0.84
CA PRO A 146 -6.38 -9.30 -2.06
C PRO A 146 -7.35 -8.28 -2.69
N GLY A 147 -7.41 -8.24 -4.02
CA GLY A 147 -8.28 -7.38 -4.79
C GLY A 147 -7.84 -7.30 -6.25
N LYS A 148 -8.68 -6.76 -7.13
CA LYS A 148 -8.32 -6.41 -8.51
C LYS A 148 -8.88 -5.02 -8.83
N PRO A 149 -8.10 -3.93 -8.67
CA PRO A 149 -6.72 -3.89 -8.18
C PRO A 149 -6.59 -4.32 -6.72
N HIS A 150 -5.41 -4.81 -6.30
CA HIS A 150 -5.17 -5.13 -4.88
C HIS A 150 -5.39 -3.88 -4.02
N ARG A 151 -5.86 -4.08 -2.79
CA ARG A 151 -6.10 -2.97 -1.85
C ARG A 151 -4.85 -2.76 -1.00
N ILE A 152 -4.47 -1.51 -0.79
CA ILE A 152 -3.33 -1.14 0.05
C ILE A 152 -3.84 -0.40 1.26
N VAL A 153 -3.31 -0.77 2.43
CA VAL A 153 -3.66 -0.15 3.71
C VAL A 153 -2.39 0.17 4.45
N THR A 154 -2.21 1.42 4.83
CA THR A 154 -1.13 1.85 5.72
C THR A 154 -1.66 1.94 7.15
N PHE A 155 -0.83 1.57 8.12
CA PHE A 155 -1.18 1.66 9.54
C PHE A 155 0.09 1.62 10.39
N SER A 156 -0.07 1.98 11.66
CA SER A 156 1.02 1.95 12.63
C SER A 156 0.64 1.05 13.82
N VAL A 157 1.65 0.45 14.45
CA VAL A 157 1.46 -0.42 15.61
C VAL A 157 2.44 -0.02 16.71
N PRO A 158 1.98 0.25 17.94
CA PRO A 158 2.87 0.55 19.06
C PRO A 158 3.94 -0.52 19.26
N ILE A 159 5.20 -0.11 19.40
CA ILE A 159 6.31 -1.03 19.67
C ILE A 159 6.03 -1.85 20.93
N ALA A 160 5.49 -1.20 21.96
CA ALA A 160 5.11 -1.86 23.21
C ALA A 160 4.05 -2.97 23.04
N PHE A 161 3.26 -2.97 21.95
CA PHE A 161 2.34 -4.06 21.65
C PHE A 161 3.06 -5.26 21.00
N LEU A 162 4.12 -5.00 20.23
CA LEU A 162 4.88 -6.03 19.52
C LEU A 162 5.94 -6.68 20.41
N THR A 163 6.43 -5.99 21.44
CA THR A 163 7.49 -6.46 22.33
C THR A 163 7.00 -7.04 23.65
N LYS A 164 5.70 -6.94 23.95
CA LYS A 164 5.08 -7.65 25.07
C LYS A 164 4.85 -9.11 24.68
N GLY A 165 5.76 -9.97 25.14
CA GLY A 165 5.59 -11.43 25.14
C GLY A 165 4.55 -11.88 26.14
#